data_AF-A0A919V850-F1
#
_entry.id   AF-A0A919V850-F1
#
_cell.length_a   1.000
_cell.length_b   1.000
_cell.length_c   1.000
_cell.angle_alpha   90.00
_cell.angle_beta   90.00
_cell.angle_gamma   90.00
#
_symmetry.space_group_name_H-M   'P 1'
#
loop_
_entity.id
_entity.type
_entity.pdbx_description
1 polymer ?
#
loop_
_entity_poly.entity_id
_entity_poly.type
_entity_poly.pdbx_seq_one_letter_code
_entity_poly.pdbx_strand_id
1 'polypeptide(L)'
;MLDMIAVSQLPVVALLLTVGALAKVVTVRRRAEPGGMSQLGPAALVPARWRSPVLVCCALVELVLAAGLIATAHVFFRWATIAFFAMSTYVLWELRRRRPDVGCGCFGDVSATPVERRSLARTTVLTAMSVGLLWLNEPGWWLFVNLSWFMVFSAVGGMALLAVCSPEIEETVARLRYRAPCERRPLPASSALARLRSSTAWRTHKEMLSSEEPTDSWRELCWRFFSYRGRTPTGEAVDVVFAVYLSGRKPPIKVAVVGMDGGEIVTATAPDTVPVTV
;
A
#
# COMPACT_ATOMS: atom_id res chain seq x y z
N MET A 1 11.40 0.16 -39.39
CA MET A 1 10.24 0.64 -38.62
C MET A 1 10.07 -0.14 -37.32
N LEU A 2 10.06 -1.48 -37.36
CA LEU A 2 10.01 -2.33 -36.16
C LEU A 2 11.17 -2.07 -35.19
N ASP A 3 12.39 -1.89 -35.70
CA ASP A 3 13.55 -1.56 -34.85
C ASP A 3 13.37 -0.23 -34.11
N MET A 4 12.84 0.80 -34.77
CA MET A 4 12.57 2.09 -34.11
C MET A 4 11.52 1.98 -33.01
N ILE A 5 10.51 1.13 -33.20
CA ILE A 5 9.51 0.85 -32.17
C ILE A 5 10.18 0.12 -31.00
N ALA A 6 10.98 -0.92 -31.26
CA ALA A 6 11.72 -1.66 -30.24
C ALA A 6 12.68 -0.75 -29.44
N VAL A 7 13.43 0.12 -30.13
CA VAL A 7 14.32 1.14 -29.52
C VAL A 7 13.55 1.99 -28.51
N SER A 8 12.34 2.46 -28.88
CA SER A 8 11.52 3.30 -28.01
C SER A 8 10.89 2.58 -26.80
N GLN A 9 10.85 1.24 -26.78
CA GLN A 9 10.31 0.47 -25.65
C GLN A 9 11.27 0.39 -24.47
N LEU A 10 12.59 0.44 -24.72
CA LEU A 10 13.61 0.34 -23.68
C LEU A 10 13.43 1.36 -22.54
N PRO A 11 13.28 2.67 -22.79
CA PRO A 11 13.14 3.65 -21.72
C PRO A 11 11.81 3.48 -20.97
N VAL A 12 10.75 3.04 -21.64
CA VAL A 12 9.46 2.74 -21.01
C VAL A 12 9.59 1.58 -20.02
N VAL A 13 10.23 0.48 -20.44
CA VAL A 13 10.47 -0.70 -19.60
C VAL A 13 11.38 -0.35 -18.42
N ALA A 14 12.50 0.37 -18.66
CA ALA A 14 13.41 0.80 -17.60
C ALA A 14 12.73 1.75 -16.59
N LEU A 15 11.94 2.71 -17.07
CA LEU A 15 11.15 3.60 -16.22
C LEU A 15 10.15 2.81 -15.35
N LEU A 16 9.48 1.81 -15.91
CA LEU A 16 8.50 1.03 -15.15
C LEU A 16 9.14 0.10 -14.13
N LEU A 17 10.31 -0.49 -14.42
CA LEU A 17 11.08 -1.25 -13.45
C LEU A 17 11.54 -0.35 -12.29
N THR A 18 12.05 0.85 -12.58
CA THR A 18 12.50 1.79 -11.53
C THR A 18 11.34 2.31 -10.67
N VAL A 19 10.22 2.70 -11.28
CA VAL A 19 9.02 3.13 -10.55
C VAL A 19 8.43 1.97 -9.74
N GLY A 20 8.40 0.75 -10.30
CA GLY A 20 7.97 -0.46 -9.61
C GLY A 20 8.82 -0.76 -8.38
N ALA A 21 10.15 -0.64 -8.50
CA ALA A 21 11.07 -0.85 -7.39
C ALA A 21 10.89 0.21 -6.30
N LEU A 22 10.78 1.48 -6.69
CA LEU A 22 10.56 2.58 -5.74
C LEU A 22 9.26 2.37 -4.96
N ALA A 23 8.18 1.99 -5.64
CA ALA A 23 6.89 1.71 -5.01
C ALA A 23 7.00 0.58 -3.97
N LYS A 24 7.71 -0.52 -4.30
CA LYS A 24 7.95 -1.63 -3.36
C LYS A 24 8.78 -1.20 -2.15
N VAL A 25 9.83 -0.39 -2.35
CA VAL A 25 10.65 0.14 -1.25
C VAL A 25 9.83 1.06 -0.34
N VAL A 26 9.02 1.95 -0.91
CA VAL A 26 8.12 2.83 -0.14
C VAL A 26 7.12 2.01 0.66
N THR A 27 6.52 0.98 0.05
CA THR A 27 5.64 0.04 0.75
C THR A 27 6.37 -0.64 1.90
N VAL A 28 7.59 -1.15 1.71
CA VAL A 28 8.37 -1.77 2.79
C VAL A 28 8.67 -0.78 3.92
N ARG A 29 9.00 0.48 3.60
CA ARG A 29 9.25 1.52 4.61
C ARG A 29 8.01 1.93 5.40
N ARG A 30 6.81 1.82 4.80
CA ARG A 30 5.53 2.15 5.45
C ARG A 30 5.01 1.02 6.36
N ARG A 31 5.61 -0.18 6.35
CA ARG A 31 5.17 -1.41 7.04
C ARG A 31 5.46 -1.49 8.55
N ALA A 32 5.14 -0.46 9.31
CA ALA A 32 5.13 -0.58 10.78
C ALA A 32 3.88 -1.32 11.33
N GLU A 33 2.95 -1.81 10.50
CA GLU A 33 1.69 -2.37 11.00
C GLU A 33 1.35 -3.81 10.55
N PRO A 34 0.83 -4.66 11.47
CA PRO A 34 0.33 -5.99 11.15
C PRO A 34 -0.97 -5.88 10.33
N GLY A 35 -1.04 -6.62 9.21
CA GLY A 35 -2.25 -6.76 8.41
C GLY A 35 -2.26 -6.03 7.07
N GLY A 36 -1.46 -4.96 6.89
CA GLY A 36 -1.36 -4.26 5.59
C GLY A 36 -0.76 -5.12 4.46
N MET A 37 -0.01 -6.18 4.82
CA MET A 37 0.68 -7.02 3.85
C MET A 37 -0.14 -8.15 3.23
N SER A 38 -1.34 -8.42 3.74
CA SER A 38 -2.19 -9.50 3.20
C SER A 38 -2.85 -9.13 1.87
N GLN A 39 -2.91 -7.85 1.51
CA GLN A 39 -3.48 -7.35 0.26
C GLN A 39 -2.44 -7.13 -0.86
N LEU A 40 -1.16 -7.44 -0.58
CA LEU A 40 -0.05 -7.18 -1.48
C LEU A 40 0.30 -8.41 -2.33
N GLY A 41 -0.41 -8.62 -3.43
CA GLY A 41 0.16 -9.39 -4.54
C GLY A 41 0.49 -10.87 -4.26
N PRO A 42 1.42 -11.43 -5.06
CA PRO A 42 2.02 -12.74 -4.84
C PRO A 42 2.67 -12.92 -3.46
N ALA A 43 2.99 -11.83 -2.76
CA ALA A 43 3.51 -11.90 -1.39
C ALA A 43 2.45 -12.42 -0.39
N ALA A 44 1.17 -12.43 -0.75
CA ALA A 44 0.13 -13.13 0.01
C ALA A 44 0.36 -14.65 0.05
N LEU A 45 0.98 -15.23 -0.99
CA LEU A 45 1.33 -16.67 -1.05
C LEU A 45 2.51 -17.03 -0.13
N VAL A 46 3.22 -16.02 0.39
CA VAL A 46 4.43 -16.18 1.18
C VAL A 46 4.10 -15.95 2.67
N PRO A 47 4.67 -16.75 3.60
CA PRO A 47 4.47 -16.56 5.03
C PRO A 47 4.81 -15.13 5.49
N ALA A 48 4.10 -14.61 6.50
CA ALA A 48 4.20 -13.21 6.93
C ALA A 48 5.65 -12.74 7.18
N ARG A 49 6.48 -13.59 7.80
CA ARG A 49 7.91 -13.33 8.07
C ARG A 49 8.77 -13.13 6.82
N TRP A 50 8.36 -13.68 5.67
CA TRP A 50 9.09 -13.64 4.41
C TRP A 50 8.56 -12.57 3.43
N ARG A 51 7.44 -11.90 3.74
CA ARG A 51 6.82 -10.92 2.82
C ARG A 51 7.69 -9.69 2.57
N SER A 52 8.31 -9.14 3.60
CA SER A 52 9.22 -8.00 3.47
C SER A 52 10.52 -8.35 2.75
N PRO A 53 11.25 -9.43 3.10
CA PRO A 53 12.48 -9.77 2.38
C PRO A 53 12.23 -10.12 0.91
N VAL A 54 11.12 -10.82 0.58
CA VAL A 54 10.78 -11.12 -0.82
C VAL A 54 10.53 -9.84 -1.62
N LEU A 55 9.80 -8.86 -1.07
CA LEU A 55 9.54 -7.60 -1.77
C LEU A 55 10.79 -6.74 -1.94
N VAL A 56 11.68 -6.71 -0.96
CA VAL A 56 12.99 -6.06 -1.09
C VAL A 56 13.82 -6.76 -2.17
N CYS A 57 13.84 -8.09 -2.19
CA CYS A 57 14.52 -8.87 -3.22
C CYS A 57 13.96 -8.54 -4.62
N CYS A 58 12.64 -8.55 -4.80
CA CYS A 58 12.03 -8.14 -6.06
C CYS A 58 12.39 -6.71 -6.47
N ALA A 59 12.36 -5.75 -5.54
CA ALA A 59 12.75 -4.36 -5.83
C ALA A 59 14.22 -4.25 -6.25
N LEU A 60 15.11 -5.01 -5.61
CA LEU A 60 16.53 -5.08 -6.00
C LEU A 60 16.70 -5.68 -7.39
N VAL A 61 16.00 -6.77 -7.70
CA VAL A 61 16.02 -7.38 -9.04
C VAL A 61 15.54 -6.37 -10.09
N GLU A 62 14.44 -5.66 -9.84
CA GLU A 62 13.94 -4.63 -10.75
C GLU A 62 14.95 -3.50 -10.99
N LEU A 63 15.64 -3.03 -9.94
CA LEU A 63 16.69 -2.00 -10.07
C LEU A 63 17.91 -2.52 -10.85
N VAL A 64 18.35 -3.75 -10.60
CA VAL A 64 19.48 -4.36 -11.30
C VAL A 64 19.15 -4.54 -12.78
N LEU A 65 17.94 -5.01 -13.11
CA LEU A 65 17.49 -5.12 -14.50
C LEU A 65 17.42 -3.77 -15.18
N ALA A 66 16.83 -2.75 -14.52
CA ALA A 66 16.75 -1.40 -15.08
C ALA A 66 18.15 -0.79 -15.32
N ALA A 67 19.04 -0.88 -14.35
CA ALA A 67 20.41 -0.39 -14.47
C ALA A 67 21.17 -1.14 -15.57
N GLY A 68 21.04 -2.47 -15.65
CA GLY A 68 21.66 -3.30 -16.68
C GLY A 68 21.18 -2.95 -18.09
N LEU A 69 19.88 -2.71 -18.28
CA LEU A 69 19.30 -2.29 -19.56
C LEU A 69 19.77 -0.88 -19.99
N ILE A 70 19.96 0.04 -19.04
CA ILE A 70 20.43 1.40 -19.32
C ILE A 70 21.93 1.41 -19.62
N ALA A 71 22.72 0.77 -18.76
CA ALA A 71 24.18 0.84 -18.80
C ALA A 71 24.80 -0.09 -19.85
N THR A 72 24.14 -1.18 -20.21
CA THR A 72 24.75 -2.23 -21.04
C THR A 72 23.83 -2.69 -22.17
N ALA A 73 24.44 -3.20 -23.25
CA ALA A 73 23.76 -3.90 -24.33
C ALA A 73 23.74 -5.42 -24.13
N HIS A 74 24.11 -5.92 -22.95
CA HIS A 74 24.27 -7.36 -22.73
C HIS A 74 22.93 -8.11 -22.83
N VAL A 75 22.93 -9.17 -23.65
CA VAL A 75 21.76 -10.01 -23.92
C VAL A 75 21.17 -10.63 -22.65
N PHE A 76 22.02 -10.86 -21.63
CA PHE A 76 21.62 -11.38 -20.33
C PHE A 76 20.49 -10.55 -19.68
N PHE A 77 20.64 -9.23 -19.61
CA PHE A 77 19.64 -8.37 -18.97
C PHE A 77 18.31 -8.36 -19.71
N ARG A 78 18.34 -8.56 -21.04
CA ARG A 78 17.12 -8.62 -21.87
C ARG A 78 16.37 -9.91 -21.66
N TRP A 79 17.06 -11.05 -21.71
CA TRP A 79 16.48 -12.35 -21.37
C TRP A 79 15.95 -12.39 -19.94
N ALA A 80 16.71 -11.84 -18.99
CA ALA A 80 16.29 -11.75 -17.59
C ALA A 80 15.03 -10.87 -17.43
N THR A 81 14.93 -9.77 -18.17
CA THR A 81 13.74 -8.89 -18.16
C THR A 81 12.52 -9.59 -18.78
N ILE A 82 12.70 -10.32 -19.89
CA ILE A 82 11.64 -11.14 -20.49
C ILE A 82 11.17 -12.20 -19.50
N ALA A 83 12.09 -12.94 -18.90
CA ALA A 83 11.78 -13.97 -17.91
C ALA A 83 11.06 -13.37 -16.70
N PHE A 84 11.47 -12.20 -16.23
CA PHE A 84 10.84 -11.49 -15.12
C PHE A 84 9.38 -11.12 -15.41
N PHE A 85 9.09 -10.51 -16.57
CA PHE A 85 7.72 -10.15 -16.93
C PHE A 85 6.86 -11.36 -17.32
N ALA A 86 7.44 -12.37 -17.97
CA ALA A 86 6.75 -13.62 -18.28
C ALA A 86 6.35 -14.36 -17.00
N MET A 87 7.28 -14.47 -16.04
CA MET A 87 7.00 -15.05 -14.72
C MET A 87 5.94 -14.24 -13.96
N SER A 88 6.04 -12.90 -14.00
CA SER A 88 5.03 -12.03 -13.39
C SER A 88 3.64 -12.24 -14.02
N THR A 89 3.57 -12.34 -15.34
CA THR A 89 2.33 -12.61 -16.09
C THR A 89 1.74 -13.97 -15.70
N TYR A 90 2.60 -15.00 -15.63
CA TYR A 90 2.19 -16.35 -15.21
C TYR A 90 1.65 -16.37 -13.78
N VAL A 91 2.36 -15.76 -12.84
CA VAL A 91 1.94 -15.69 -11.44
C VAL A 91 0.61 -14.94 -11.30
N LEU A 92 0.42 -13.83 -12.02
CA LEU A 92 -0.86 -13.10 -12.01
C LEU A 92 -2.01 -13.91 -12.63
N TRP A 93 -1.73 -14.65 -13.70
CA TRP A 93 -2.71 -15.54 -14.31
C TRP A 93 -3.12 -16.66 -13.34
N GLU A 94 -2.16 -17.26 -12.64
CA GLU A 94 -2.41 -18.31 -11.65
C GLU A 94 -3.15 -17.78 -10.42
N LEU A 95 -2.75 -16.60 -9.92
CA LEU A 95 -3.46 -15.91 -8.82
C LEU A 95 -4.90 -15.63 -9.21
N ARG A 96 -5.14 -15.10 -10.41
CA ARG A 96 -6.50 -14.83 -10.89
C ARG A 96 -7.35 -16.10 -11.02
N ARG A 97 -6.75 -17.26 -11.30
CA ARG A 97 -7.45 -18.56 -11.35
C ARG A 97 -7.77 -19.10 -9.94
N ARG A 98 -6.85 -18.97 -8.98
CA ARG A 98 -6.98 -19.61 -7.66
C ARG A 98 -7.56 -18.71 -6.57
N ARG A 99 -7.29 -17.40 -6.62
CA ARG A 99 -7.62 -16.41 -5.59
C ARG A 99 -7.87 -15.04 -6.27
N PRO A 100 -9.04 -14.84 -6.91
CA PRO A 100 -9.33 -13.56 -7.57
C PRO A 100 -9.39 -12.36 -6.61
N ASP A 101 -9.54 -12.61 -5.31
CA ASP A 101 -9.74 -11.59 -4.27
C ASP A 101 -8.45 -10.93 -3.76
N VAL A 102 -7.27 -11.45 -4.11
CA VAL A 102 -5.97 -10.83 -3.75
C VAL A 102 -5.50 -9.88 -4.84
N GLY A 103 -4.83 -8.79 -4.45
CA GLY A 103 -4.34 -7.81 -5.40
C GLY A 103 -3.13 -8.29 -6.23
N CYS A 104 -2.72 -7.49 -7.21
CA CYS A 104 -1.58 -7.85 -8.09
C CYS A 104 -0.20 -7.49 -7.50
N GLY A 105 -0.13 -6.48 -6.61
CA GLY A 105 1.09 -6.08 -5.89
C GLY A 105 2.27 -5.60 -6.74
N CYS A 106 2.11 -5.49 -8.08
CA CYS A 106 3.18 -5.05 -8.99
C CYS A 106 3.71 -3.64 -8.66
N PHE A 107 2.85 -2.76 -8.12
CA PHE A 107 3.18 -1.37 -7.70
C PHE A 107 3.10 -1.16 -6.18
N GLY A 108 3.33 -2.21 -5.39
CA GLY A 108 3.16 -2.13 -3.93
C GLY A 108 1.70 -1.85 -3.53
N ASP A 109 1.49 -1.01 -2.52
CA ASP A 109 0.16 -0.71 -1.94
C ASP A 109 -0.78 0.05 -2.91
N VAL A 110 -0.25 0.56 -4.02
CA VAL A 110 -1.03 1.26 -5.05
C VAL A 110 -1.90 0.27 -5.84
N SER A 111 -1.50 -1.00 -5.90
CA SER A 111 -2.15 -2.09 -6.66
C SER A 111 -2.79 -3.17 -5.76
N ALA A 112 -3.44 -2.73 -4.68
CA ALA A 112 -4.15 -3.61 -3.73
C ALA A 112 -5.53 -4.07 -4.24
N THR A 113 -5.93 -3.62 -5.44
CA THR A 113 -7.18 -3.97 -6.11
C THR A 113 -7.13 -5.40 -6.66
N PRO A 114 -8.27 -6.14 -6.69
CA PRO A 114 -8.34 -7.51 -7.21
C PRO A 114 -7.68 -7.64 -8.59
N VAL A 115 -7.11 -8.81 -8.91
CA VAL A 115 -6.44 -9.01 -10.22
C VAL A 115 -7.47 -8.97 -11.36
N GLU A 116 -7.64 -7.80 -11.97
CA GLU A 116 -8.50 -7.59 -13.13
C GLU A 116 -7.88 -8.07 -14.45
N ARG A 117 -8.70 -8.22 -15.49
CA ARG A 117 -8.23 -8.57 -16.85
C ARG A 117 -7.21 -7.57 -17.38
N ARG A 118 -7.33 -6.31 -16.99
CA ARG A 118 -6.48 -5.20 -17.41
C ARG A 118 -5.05 -5.33 -16.85
N SER A 119 -4.89 -5.70 -15.57
CA SER A 119 -3.56 -5.93 -14.97
C SER A 119 -2.80 -7.09 -15.62
N LEU A 120 -3.52 -8.14 -16.02
CA LEU A 120 -2.95 -9.21 -16.84
C LEU A 120 -2.56 -8.70 -18.24
N ALA A 121 -3.42 -7.93 -18.90
CA ALA A 121 -3.10 -7.35 -20.20
C ALA A 121 -1.84 -6.47 -20.15
N ARG A 122 -1.69 -5.64 -19.10
CA ARG A 122 -0.52 -4.79 -18.89
C ARG A 122 0.78 -5.60 -18.78
N THR A 123 0.78 -6.67 -18.00
CA THR A 123 1.97 -7.52 -17.83
C THR A 123 2.30 -8.30 -19.10
N THR A 124 1.29 -8.74 -19.85
CA THR A 124 1.46 -9.31 -21.19
C THR A 124 2.07 -8.30 -22.17
N VAL A 125 1.60 -7.05 -22.18
CA VAL A 125 2.16 -5.98 -23.02
C VAL A 125 3.62 -5.70 -22.64
N LEU A 126 3.94 -5.62 -21.35
CA LEU A 126 5.32 -5.47 -20.88
C LEU A 126 6.22 -6.64 -21.29
N THR A 127 5.70 -7.85 -21.26
CA THR A 127 6.41 -9.04 -21.75
C THR A 127 6.68 -8.92 -23.25
N ALA A 128 5.68 -8.54 -24.05
CA ALA A 128 5.83 -8.34 -25.50
C ALA A 128 6.83 -7.21 -25.84
N MET A 129 6.75 -6.08 -25.13
CA MET A 129 7.71 -4.97 -25.24
C MET A 129 9.13 -5.44 -24.92
N SER A 130 9.29 -6.26 -23.87
CA SER A 130 10.59 -6.81 -23.45
C SER A 130 11.16 -7.79 -24.47
N VAL A 131 10.32 -8.60 -25.11
CA VAL A 131 10.73 -9.48 -26.23
C VAL A 131 11.23 -8.63 -27.40
N GLY A 132 10.56 -7.51 -27.69
CA GLY A 132 11.01 -6.52 -28.66
C GLY A 132 12.45 -6.02 -28.43
N LEU A 133 12.95 -6.04 -27.19
CA LEU A 133 14.31 -5.60 -26.88
C LEU A 133 15.40 -6.55 -27.41
N LEU A 134 15.08 -7.80 -27.76
CA LEU A 134 16.07 -8.75 -28.26
C LEU A 134 16.71 -8.32 -29.59
N TRP A 135 16.00 -7.55 -30.40
CA TRP A 135 16.46 -7.07 -31.71
C TRP A 135 17.35 -5.83 -31.64
N LEU A 136 17.52 -5.23 -30.46
CA LEU A 136 18.38 -4.07 -30.28
C LEU A 136 19.85 -4.51 -30.18
N ASN A 137 20.82 -3.69 -30.55
CA ASN A 137 22.22 -3.93 -30.15
C ASN A 137 22.78 -2.81 -29.29
N GLU A 138 22.02 -1.72 -29.15
CA GLU A 138 22.46 -0.54 -28.42
C GLU A 138 22.06 -0.61 -26.94
N PRO A 139 22.86 0.01 -26.06
CA PRO A 139 22.52 0.20 -24.65
C PRO A 139 21.48 1.31 -24.47
N GLY A 140 20.74 1.29 -23.37
CA GLY A 140 19.67 2.27 -23.12
C GLY A 140 20.13 3.72 -23.03
N TRP A 141 21.38 4.00 -22.64
CA TRP A 141 21.88 5.38 -22.60
C TRP A 141 22.03 6.02 -23.98
N TRP A 142 22.18 5.21 -25.03
CA TRP A 142 22.35 5.68 -26.42
C TRP A 142 21.16 6.49 -26.93
N LEU A 143 19.96 6.20 -26.43
CA LEU A 143 18.71 6.92 -26.70
C LEU A 143 18.72 8.38 -26.24
N PHE A 144 19.44 8.70 -25.16
CA PHE A 144 19.51 10.08 -24.68
C PHE A 144 20.37 10.96 -25.58
N VAL A 145 21.30 10.35 -26.32
CA VAL A 145 22.20 11.05 -27.24
C VAL A 145 21.59 11.16 -28.65
N ASN A 146 20.81 10.16 -29.06
CA ASN A 146 20.22 10.07 -30.41
C ASN A 146 18.69 10.22 -30.40
N LEU A 147 18.19 11.17 -29.61
CA LEU A 147 16.76 11.35 -29.41
C LEU A 147 16.08 11.85 -30.69
N SER A 148 15.19 11.04 -31.25
CA SER A 148 14.33 11.41 -32.39
C SER A 148 12.90 11.66 -31.92
N TRP A 149 12.21 12.62 -32.56
CA TRP A 149 10.78 12.86 -32.35
C TRP A 149 9.93 11.59 -32.52
N PHE A 150 10.28 10.73 -33.47
CA PHE A 150 9.58 9.46 -33.68
C PHE A 150 9.70 8.52 -32.47
N MET A 151 10.87 8.47 -31.84
CA MET A 151 11.09 7.65 -30.63
C MET A 151 10.28 8.18 -29.45
N VAL A 152 10.18 9.51 -29.31
CA VAL A 152 9.33 10.15 -28.29
C VAL A 152 7.86 9.80 -28.51
N PHE A 153 7.34 9.96 -29.74
CA PHE A 153 5.96 9.60 -30.05
C PHE A 153 5.67 8.12 -29.81
N SER A 154 6.59 7.22 -30.18
CA SER A 154 6.43 5.79 -29.97
C SER A 154 6.48 5.40 -28.49
N ALA A 155 7.37 6.03 -27.70
CA ALA A 155 7.42 5.85 -26.25
C ALA A 155 6.15 6.36 -25.56
N VAL A 156 5.63 7.53 -25.98
CA VAL A 156 4.36 8.07 -25.50
C VAL A 156 3.20 7.14 -25.87
N GLY A 157 3.19 6.60 -27.09
CA GLY A 157 2.20 5.60 -27.52
C GLY A 157 2.24 4.32 -26.67
N GLY A 158 3.44 3.82 -26.37
CA GLY A 158 3.63 2.68 -25.47
C GLY A 158 3.14 2.95 -24.05
N MET A 159 3.46 4.14 -23.51
CA MET A 159 2.95 4.59 -22.22
C MET A 159 1.42 4.75 -22.21
N ALA A 160 0.84 5.28 -23.28
CA ALA A 160 -0.61 5.41 -23.43
C ALA A 160 -1.30 4.04 -23.50
N LEU A 161 -0.72 3.07 -24.23
CA LEU A 161 -1.21 1.69 -24.25
C LEU A 161 -1.18 1.08 -22.84
N LEU A 162 -0.09 1.26 -22.11
CA LEU A 162 0.04 0.78 -20.73
C LEU A 162 -0.95 1.48 -19.79
N ALA A 163 -1.23 2.78 -20.01
CA ALA A 163 -2.22 3.54 -19.25
C ALA A 163 -3.65 3.03 -19.51
N VAL A 164 -4.02 2.76 -20.76
CA VAL A 164 -5.31 2.15 -21.12
C VAL A 164 -5.45 0.75 -20.50
N CYS A 165 -4.36 0.00 -20.42
CA CYS A 165 -4.32 -1.29 -19.74
C CYS A 165 -4.22 -1.19 -18.21
N SER A 166 -4.16 0.01 -17.60
CA SER A 166 -3.95 0.19 -16.17
C SER A 166 -5.24 0.64 -15.47
N PRO A 167 -5.98 -0.26 -14.79
CA PRO A 167 -7.19 0.12 -14.04
C PRO A 167 -6.87 1.05 -12.86
N GLU A 168 -5.60 1.07 -12.43
CA GLU A 168 -5.11 1.89 -11.32
C GLU A 168 -5.24 3.39 -11.55
N ILE A 169 -5.34 3.86 -12.81
CA ILE A 169 -5.46 5.29 -13.12
C ILE A 169 -6.88 5.76 -12.80
N GLU A 170 -7.91 5.00 -13.16
CA GLU A 170 -9.30 5.33 -12.84
C GLU A 170 -9.49 5.35 -11.32
N GLU A 171 -8.93 4.39 -10.59
CA GLU A 171 -9.06 4.34 -9.13
C GLU A 171 -8.20 5.40 -8.42
N THR A 172 -6.99 5.68 -8.91
CA THR A 172 -6.16 6.77 -8.36
C THR A 172 -6.80 8.13 -8.62
N VAL A 173 -7.36 8.34 -9.80
CA VAL A 173 -8.12 9.56 -10.14
C VAL A 173 -9.40 9.62 -9.31
N ALA A 174 -10.11 8.52 -9.12
CA ALA A 174 -11.28 8.46 -8.23
C ALA A 174 -10.90 8.74 -6.77
N ARG A 175 -9.77 8.26 -6.27
CA ARG A 175 -9.26 8.56 -4.91
C ARG A 175 -8.77 10.00 -4.78
N LEU A 176 -8.24 10.59 -5.85
CA LEU A 176 -7.88 12.01 -5.88
C LEU A 176 -9.13 12.89 -5.89
N ARG A 177 -10.14 12.49 -6.67
CA ARG A 177 -11.39 13.24 -6.88
C ARG A 177 -12.38 13.06 -5.73
N TYR A 178 -12.42 11.87 -5.15
CA TYR A 178 -13.22 11.51 -3.99
C TYR A 178 -12.30 11.11 -2.85
N ARG A 179 -12.20 11.99 -1.86
CA ARG A 179 -11.48 11.71 -0.61
C ARG A 179 -12.12 10.48 0.02
N ALA A 180 -11.40 9.36 0.06
CA ALA A 180 -11.92 8.10 0.59
C ALA A 180 -12.54 8.32 1.99
N PRO A 181 -13.75 7.79 2.25
CA PRO A 181 -14.39 7.88 3.55
C PRO A 181 -13.46 7.38 4.67
N CYS A 182 -13.56 7.98 5.86
CA CYS A 182 -12.66 7.69 6.96
C CYS A 182 -12.64 6.21 7.37
N GLU A 183 -13.73 5.47 7.13
CA GLU A 183 -13.84 4.03 7.38
C GLU A 183 -12.90 3.17 6.53
N ARG A 184 -12.55 3.62 5.32
CA ARG A 184 -11.67 2.89 4.39
C ARG A 184 -10.23 3.37 4.42
N ARG A 185 -9.94 4.46 5.15
CA ARG A 185 -8.60 5.03 5.22
C ARG A 185 -7.69 4.13 6.07
N PRO A 186 -6.53 3.69 5.58
CA PRO A 186 -5.52 3.08 6.42
C PRO A 186 -4.97 4.18 7.33
N LEU A 187 -5.24 4.09 8.63
CA LEU A 187 -4.69 5.01 9.62
C LEU A 187 -3.98 4.18 10.69
N PRO A 188 -2.68 4.39 10.92
CA PRO A 188 -1.96 3.58 11.88
C PRO A 188 -2.45 3.80 13.30
N ALA A 189 -2.61 2.71 14.06
CA ALA A 189 -3.07 2.70 15.44
C ALA A 189 -2.17 3.57 16.34
N SER A 190 -0.87 3.58 16.06
CA SER A 190 0.11 4.45 16.75
C SER A 190 -0.20 5.94 16.59
N SER A 191 -0.71 6.37 15.43
CA SER A 191 -1.11 7.77 15.21
C SER A 191 -2.36 8.13 16.00
N ALA A 192 -3.33 7.23 16.09
CA ALA A 192 -4.52 7.43 16.92
C ALA A 192 -4.16 7.42 18.42
N LEU A 193 -3.26 6.53 18.83
CA LEU A 193 -2.74 6.46 20.20
C LEU A 193 -1.94 7.70 20.59
N ALA A 194 -1.07 8.20 19.71
CA ALA A 194 -0.31 9.43 19.94
C ALA A 194 -1.26 10.63 20.11
N ARG A 195 -2.31 10.72 19.27
CA ARG A 195 -3.36 11.73 19.41
C ARG A 195 -4.09 11.59 20.74
N LEU A 196 -4.46 10.38 21.13
CA LEU A 196 -5.06 10.10 22.44
C LEU A 196 -4.15 10.60 23.57
N ARG A 197 -2.89 10.17 23.60
CA ARG A 197 -1.92 10.55 24.65
C ARG A 197 -1.68 12.06 24.74
N SER A 198 -1.79 12.78 23.62
CA SER A 198 -1.69 14.25 23.59
C SER A 198 -2.97 14.99 24.02
N SER A 199 -4.08 14.29 24.23
CA SER A 199 -5.39 14.89 24.46
C SER A 199 -5.62 15.31 25.92
N THR A 200 -6.62 16.17 26.13
CA THR A 200 -7.16 16.47 27.46
C THR A 200 -7.81 15.24 28.09
N ALA A 201 -8.59 14.48 27.32
CA ALA A 201 -9.26 13.25 27.78
C ALA A 201 -8.29 12.25 28.42
N TRP A 202 -7.10 12.06 27.80
CA TRP A 202 -6.04 11.22 28.37
C TRP A 202 -5.51 11.80 29.69
N ARG A 203 -5.18 13.09 29.74
CA ARG A 203 -4.66 13.73 30.95
C ARG A 203 -5.65 13.66 32.12
N THR A 204 -6.95 13.69 31.84
CA THR A 204 -8.01 13.59 32.86
C THR A 204 -8.14 12.17 33.44
N HIS A 205 -7.98 11.12 32.63
CA HIS A 205 -8.26 9.75 33.06
C HIS A 205 -7.01 8.89 33.29
N LYS A 206 -5.82 9.37 32.93
CA LYS A 206 -4.56 8.60 33.05
C LYS A 206 -4.30 8.06 34.46
N GLU A 207 -4.73 8.78 35.49
CA GLU A 207 -4.49 8.41 36.90
C GLU A 207 -5.34 7.22 37.34
N MET A 208 -6.44 6.95 36.63
CA MET A 208 -7.26 5.76 36.86
C MET A 208 -6.64 4.52 36.20
N LEU A 209 -5.68 4.66 35.29
CA LEU A 209 -5.17 3.54 34.48
C LEU A 209 -4.10 2.77 35.25
N SER A 210 -4.17 1.43 35.17
CA SER A 210 -3.17 0.54 35.76
C SER A 210 -1.92 0.36 34.88
N SER A 211 -2.01 0.69 33.59
CA SER A 211 -0.93 0.60 32.61
C SER A 211 -1.05 1.71 31.56
N GLU A 212 0.08 2.16 31.01
CA GLU A 212 0.11 3.10 29.88
C GLU A 212 -0.14 2.42 28.52
N GLU A 213 -0.13 1.09 28.48
CA GLU A 213 -0.43 0.30 27.29
C GLU A 213 -1.88 -0.20 27.28
N PRO A 214 -2.59 -0.09 26.16
CA PRO A 214 -3.96 -0.57 26.05
C PRO A 214 -4.00 -2.10 26.15
N THR A 215 -5.01 -2.61 26.85
CA THR A 215 -5.27 -4.05 26.95
C THR A 215 -5.79 -4.61 25.63
N ASP A 216 -6.64 -3.85 24.93
CA ASP A 216 -7.08 -4.17 23.57
C ASP A 216 -7.26 -2.89 22.73
N SER A 217 -7.21 -3.05 21.41
CA SER A 217 -7.54 -1.97 20.48
C SER A 217 -8.21 -2.49 19.21
N TRP A 218 -9.41 -1.99 18.94
CA TRP A 218 -10.18 -2.34 17.75
C TRP A 218 -10.64 -1.07 17.02
N ARG A 219 -11.20 -1.25 15.83
CA ARG A 219 -11.69 -0.16 14.99
C ARG A 219 -13.11 -0.49 14.54
N GLU A 220 -13.99 0.48 14.66
CA GLU A 220 -15.31 0.43 14.05
C GLU A 220 -15.52 1.71 13.26
N LEU A 221 -15.74 1.54 11.95
CA LEU A 221 -15.93 2.64 11.02
C LEU A 221 -14.78 3.67 11.15
N CYS A 222 -15.12 4.90 11.53
CA CYS A 222 -14.21 6.02 11.69
C CYS A 222 -13.70 6.23 13.12
N TRP A 223 -13.96 5.29 14.02
CA TRP A 223 -13.53 5.33 15.41
C TRP A 223 -12.50 4.24 15.68
N ARG A 224 -11.45 4.58 16.41
CA ARG A 224 -10.49 3.64 16.98
C ARG A 224 -10.68 3.61 18.47
N PHE A 225 -10.85 2.42 19.01
CA PHE A 225 -11.07 2.19 20.42
C PHE A 225 -9.80 1.67 21.06
N PHE A 226 -9.55 2.11 22.29
CA PHE A 226 -8.48 1.63 23.15
C PHE A 226 -9.07 1.34 24.52
N SER A 227 -9.00 0.09 24.97
CA SER A 227 -9.42 -0.29 26.32
C SER A 227 -8.20 -0.35 27.24
N TYR A 228 -8.38 0.14 28.46
CA TYR A 228 -7.38 0.11 29.50
C TYR A 228 -8.01 -0.41 30.78
N ARG A 229 -7.29 -1.31 31.46
CA ARG A 229 -7.64 -1.66 32.83
C ARG A 229 -7.28 -0.51 33.76
N GLY A 230 -8.18 -0.23 34.69
CA GLY A 230 -8.03 0.84 35.65
C GLY A 230 -8.69 0.55 36.99
N ARG A 231 -8.59 1.54 37.88
CA ARG A 231 -9.30 1.59 39.14
C ARG A 231 -9.89 2.99 39.34
N THR A 232 -11.09 3.05 39.90
CA THR A 232 -11.66 4.33 40.33
C THR A 232 -10.85 4.92 41.49
N PRO A 233 -11.03 6.21 41.82
CA PRO A 233 -10.48 6.79 43.05
C PRO A 233 -10.92 6.07 44.33
N THR A 234 -12.07 5.38 44.31
CA THR A 234 -12.58 4.56 45.42
C THR A 234 -11.99 3.14 45.46
N GLY A 235 -11.18 2.76 44.47
CA GLY A 235 -10.45 1.49 44.41
C GLY A 235 -11.13 0.36 43.62
N GLU A 236 -12.31 0.62 43.06
CA GLU A 236 -13.09 -0.35 42.28
C GLU A 236 -12.42 -0.62 40.92
N ALA A 237 -12.42 -1.88 40.48
CA ALA A 237 -11.85 -2.26 39.19
C ALA A 237 -12.77 -1.82 38.04
N VAL A 238 -12.20 -1.17 37.03
CA VAL A 238 -12.94 -0.63 35.88
C VAL A 238 -12.16 -0.78 34.59
N ASP A 239 -12.87 -0.79 33.47
CA ASP A 239 -12.31 -0.65 32.14
C ASP A 239 -12.57 0.77 31.62
N VAL A 240 -11.50 1.48 31.27
CA VAL A 240 -11.57 2.81 30.66
C VAL A 240 -11.40 2.66 29.16
N VAL A 241 -12.43 2.99 28.40
CA VAL A 241 -12.46 2.87 26.94
C VAL A 241 -12.41 4.26 26.32
N PHE A 242 -11.36 4.52 25.52
CA PHE A 242 -11.24 5.74 24.73
C PHE A 242 -11.63 5.47 23.28
N ALA A 243 -12.56 6.25 22.74
CA ALA A 243 -12.91 6.24 21.33
C ALA A 243 -12.36 7.50 20.64
N VAL A 244 -11.40 7.31 19.73
CA VAL A 244 -10.72 8.38 18.99
C VAL A 244 -11.28 8.43 17.57
N TYR A 245 -11.81 9.58 17.17
CA TYR A 245 -12.24 9.78 15.79
C TYR A 245 -11.03 9.93 14.85
N LEU A 246 -11.06 9.23 13.71
CA LEU A 246 -9.90 9.12 12.82
C LEU A 246 -9.75 10.31 11.85
N SER A 247 -10.74 11.20 11.78
CA SER A 247 -10.74 12.36 10.88
C SER A 247 -10.62 13.69 11.64
N GLY A 248 -10.16 14.71 10.93
CA GLY A 248 -9.98 16.06 11.46
C GLY A 248 -8.60 16.31 12.10
N ARG A 249 -8.30 17.60 12.29
CA ARG A 249 -7.03 18.08 12.87
C ARG A 249 -7.04 18.00 14.40
N LYS A 250 -8.21 18.20 15.01
CA LYS A 250 -8.50 18.00 16.44
C LYS A 250 -9.66 16.99 16.54
N PRO A 251 -9.38 15.68 16.50
CA PRO A 251 -10.44 14.70 16.50
C PRO A 251 -11.18 14.70 17.85
N PRO A 252 -12.52 14.56 17.85
CA PRO A 252 -13.23 14.28 19.08
C PRO A 252 -12.75 12.95 19.68
N ILE A 253 -12.59 12.95 21.00
CA ILE A 253 -12.25 11.76 21.78
C ILE A 253 -13.35 11.59 22.81
N LYS A 254 -14.01 10.44 22.79
CA LYS A 254 -15.01 10.05 23.79
C LYS A 254 -14.37 9.09 24.77
N VAL A 255 -14.83 9.12 26.01
CA VAL A 255 -14.36 8.24 27.09
C VAL A 255 -15.58 7.61 27.74
N ALA A 256 -15.51 6.32 27.99
CA ALA A 256 -16.45 5.60 28.83
C ALA A 256 -15.66 4.89 29.94
N VAL A 257 -16.17 4.94 31.16
CA VAL A 257 -15.66 4.17 32.30
C VAL A 257 -16.69 3.11 32.61
N VAL A 258 -16.33 1.86 32.41
CA VAL A 258 -17.23 0.71 32.49
C VAL A 258 -16.82 -0.14 33.70
N GLY A 259 -17.76 -0.41 34.59
CA GLY A 259 -17.54 -1.34 35.70
C GLY A 259 -17.37 -2.77 35.20
N MET A 260 -16.79 -3.63 36.03
CA MET A 260 -16.61 -5.06 35.71
C MET A 260 -17.93 -5.78 35.38
N ASP A 261 -19.06 -5.27 35.89
CA ASP A 261 -20.39 -5.79 35.63
C ASP A 261 -20.99 -5.32 34.28
N GLY A 262 -20.20 -4.59 33.47
CA GLY A 262 -20.61 -4.04 32.17
C GLY A 262 -21.49 -2.78 32.26
N GLY A 263 -21.81 -2.32 33.47
CA GLY A 263 -22.53 -1.06 33.71
C GLY A 263 -21.63 0.16 33.54
N GLU A 264 -22.16 1.23 32.96
CA GLU A 264 -21.46 2.52 32.92
C GLU A 264 -21.37 3.11 34.33
N ILE A 265 -20.15 3.41 34.77
CA ILE A 265 -19.94 4.12 36.04
C ILE A 265 -19.96 5.61 35.72
N VAL A 266 -21.10 6.26 36.03
CA VAL A 266 -21.24 7.71 35.93
C VAL A 266 -20.36 8.36 37.00
N THR A 267 -19.10 8.58 36.66
CA THR A 267 -18.20 9.38 37.48
C THR A 267 -18.65 10.83 37.32
N ALA A 268 -19.43 11.34 38.28
CA ALA A 268 -19.81 12.73 38.32
C ALA A 268 -18.54 13.60 38.33
N THR A 269 -18.20 14.21 37.19
CA THR A 269 -17.83 15.63 36.99
C THR A 269 -17.08 15.81 35.64
N ALA A 270 -17.81 16.04 34.55
CA ALA A 270 -17.45 16.92 33.42
C ALA A 270 -18.67 17.03 32.47
N PRO A 271 -19.04 18.21 31.95
CA PRO A 271 -20.30 18.42 31.24
C PRO A 271 -20.26 17.86 29.81
N ASP A 272 -21.45 17.53 29.31
CA ASP A 272 -21.80 17.01 27.98
C ASP A 272 -21.58 15.50 27.73
N THR A 273 -22.25 14.66 28.51
CA THR A 273 -22.79 13.39 28.01
C THR A 273 -24.27 13.56 27.67
N VAL A 274 -24.58 13.62 26.38
CA VAL A 274 -25.96 13.46 25.89
C VAL A 274 -26.35 11.99 26.05
N PRO A 275 -27.48 11.67 26.70
CA PRO A 275 -27.91 10.30 26.89
C PRO A 275 -28.22 9.65 25.53
N VAL A 276 -27.64 8.47 25.30
CA VAL A 276 -28.00 7.60 24.18
C VAL A 276 -29.26 6.85 24.62
N THR A 277 -30.42 7.27 24.12
CA THR A 277 -31.64 6.45 24.17
C THR A 277 -31.53 5.33 23.14
N VAL A 278 -31.71 4.10 23.62
CA VAL A 278 -31.91 2.87 22.82
C VAL A 278 -33.19 2.99 22.00
#